data_AF-A0A2G6L714-F1
#
_entry.id   AF-A0A2G6L714-F1
#
_cell.length_a   1.000
_cell.length_b   1.000
_cell.length_c   1.000
_cell.angle_alpha   90.00
_cell.angle_beta   90.00
_cell.angle_gamma   90.00
#
_symmetry.space_group_name_H-M   'P 1'
#
loop_
_entity.id
_entity.type
_entity.pdbx_description
1 polymer ?
#
loop_
_entity_poly.entity_id
_entity_poly.type
_entity_poly.pdbx_seq_one_letter_code
_entity_poly.pdbx_strand_id
1 'polypeptide(L)'
;MIQDTLKTQISNLKKVGEQIQSTIEEQLDKASEEGYKVLSGVAGEKVDSGVKLADIFAKIKANNPSFKRLLLNVDSATYDTRKSVEWNMAMMAAYAKVQAEKAVEKEIAPKLKVYADQLEEKTKQVADKANEMKSRLVS
;
A
#
# COMPACT_ATOMS: atom_id res chain seq x y z
N MET A 1 5.45 7.54 32.22
CA MET A 1 4.72 8.17 31.10
C MET A 1 5.49 8.16 29.78
N ILE A 2 6.57 8.92 29.56
CA ILE A 2 7.29 8.92 28.26
C ILE A 2 7.88 7.53 27.90
N GLN A 3 8.41 6.81 28.89
CA GLN A 3 8.90 5.43 28.70
C GLN A 3 7.78 4.43 28.38
N ASP A 4 6.60 4.61 28.96
CA ASP A 4 5.44 3.76 28.70
C ASP A 4 4.93 3.99 27.28
N THR A 5 4.82 5.25 26.84
CA THR A 5 4.43 5.60 25.47
C THR A 5 5.42 5.05 24.43
N LEU A 6 6.73 5.11 24.70
CA LEU A 6 7.77 4.51 23.86
C LEU A 6 7.66 2.99 23.78
N LYS A 7 7.44 2.31 24.92
CA LYS A 7 7.20 0.86 24.94
C LYS A 7 5.94 0.47 24.20
N THR A 8 4.85 1.23 24.34
CA THR A 8 3.60 0.99 23.60
C THR A 8 3.79 1.19 22.09
N GLN A 9 4.53 2.22 21.68
CA GLN A 9 4.84 2.46 20.27
C GLN A 9 5.74 1.36 19.68
N ILE A 10 6.76 0.89 20.41
CA ILE A 10 7.63 -0.22 19.98
C ILE A 10 6.82 -1.53 19.89
N SER A 11 5.95 -1.80 20.87
CA SER A 11 5.02 -2.94 20.86
C SER A 11 4.09 -2.90 19.64
N ASN A 12 3.54 -1.73 19.31
CA ASN A 12 2.65 -1.56 18.16
C ASN A 12 3.41 -1.69 16.84
N LEU A 13 4.63 -1.15 16.74
CA LEU A 13 5.52 -1.35 15.58
C LEU A 13 5.84 -2.83 15.36
N LYS A 14 6.10 -3.58 16.43
CA LYS A 14 6.37 -5.01 16.35
C LYS A 14 5.15 -5.80 15.87
N LYS A 15 3.96 -5.50 16.40
CA LYS A 15 2.69 -6.09 15.94
C LYS A 15 2.38 -5.76 14.48
N VAL A 16 2.63 -4.53 14.05
CA VAL A 16 2.47 -4.13 12.64
C VAL A 16 3.46 -4.86 11.75
N GLY A 17 4.72 -5.02 12.19
CA GLY A 17 5.73 -5.82 11.50
C GLY A 17 5.33 -7.29 11.35
N GLU A 18 4.83 -7.91 12.41
CA GLU A 18 4.34 -9.30 12.41
C GLU A 18 3.12 -9.47 11.47
N GLN A 19 2.18 -8.51 11.45
CA GLN A 19 1.04 -8.51 10.52
C GLN A 19 1.44 -8.31 9.06
N ILE A 20 2.42 -7.45 8.81
CA ILE A 20 2.98 -7.24 7.46
C ILE A 20 3.68 -8.52 7.00
N GLN A 21 4.49 -9.14 7.86
CA GLN A 21 5.19 -10.38 7.54
C GLN A 21 4.21 -11.52 7.22
N SER A 22 3.18 -11.74 8.05
CA SER A 22 2.19 -12.79 7.78
C SER A 22 1.41 -12.53 6.49
N THR A 23 1.10 -11.27 6.19
CA THR A 23 0.42 -10.89 4.93
C THR A 23 1.33 -11.13 3.72
N ILE A 24 2.63 -10.88 3.85
CA ILE A 24 3.62 -11.15 2.78
C ILE A 24 3.76 -12.65 2.56
N GLU A 25 3.89 -13.45 3.62
CA GLU A 25 3.98 -14.92 3.54
C GLU A 25 2.73 -15.51 2.87
N GLU A 26 1.53 -15.10 3.28
CA GLU A 26 0.29 -15.53 2.61
C GLU A 26 0.24 -15.12 1.13
N GLN A 27 0.75 -13.94 0.77
CA GLN A 27 0.81 -13.51 -0.62
C GLN A 27 1.86 -14.29 -1.43
N LEU A 28 2.98 -14.69 -0.81
CA LEU A 28 4.00 -15.53 -1.43
C LEU A 28 3.50 -16.95 -1.67
N ASP A 29 2.75 -17.51 -0.73
CA ASP A 29 2.12 -18.83 -0.88
C ASP A 29 1.07 -18.80 -2.01
N LYS A 30 0.22 -17.77 -2.04
CA LYS A 30 -0.73 -17.56 -3.15
C LYS A 30 -0.03 -17.36 -4.48
N ALA A 31 1.07 -16.61 -4.51
CA ALA A 31 1.87 -16.43 -5.73
C ALA A 31 2.47 -17.76 -6.21
N SER A 32 2.84 -18.64 -5.29
CA SER A 32 3.33 -19.98 -5.61
C SER A 32 2.21 -20.86 -6.19
N GLU A 33 1.02 -20.85 -5.59
CA GLU A 33 -0.16 -21.56 -6.11
C GLU A 33 -0.60 -21.04 -7.48
N GLU A 34 -0.66 -19.71 -7.66
CA GLU A 34 -0.93 -19.09 -8.96
C GLU A 34 0.15 -19.42 -9.99
N GLY A 35 1.42 -19.50 -9.57
CA GLY A 35 2.52 -19.96 -10.40
C GLY A 35 2.30 -21.38 -10.93
N TYR A 36 1.89 -22.32 -10.06
CA TYR A 36 1.53 -23.68 -10.46
C TYR A 36 0.28 -23.73 -11.36
N LYS A 37 -0.70 -22.84 -11.13
CA LYS A 37 -1.89 -22.70 -11.98
C LYS A 37 -1.53 -22.22 -13.39
N VAL A 38 -0.66 -21.20 -13.50
CA VAL A 38 -0.14 -20.71 -14.77
C VAL A 38 0.65 -21.81 -15.48
N LEU A 39 1.56 -22.48 -14.77
CA LEU A 39 2.32 -23.62 -15.29
C LEU A 39 1.42 -24.73 -15.80
N SER A 40 0.34 -25.03 -15.08
CA SER A 40 -0.65 -26.02 -15.50
C SER A 40 -1.38 -25.60 -16.78
N GLY A 41 -1.75 -24.32 -16.89
CA GLY A 41 -2.36 -23.76 -18.10
C GLY A 41 -1.44 -23.84 -19.32
N VAL A 42 -0.14 -23.59 -19.14
CA VAL A 42 0.86 -23.67 -20.23
C VAL A 42 1.19 -25.13 -20.59
N ALA A 43 1.27 -26.01 -19.59
CA ALA A 43 1.51 -27.44 -19.77
C ALA A 43 0.31 -28.18 -20.35
N GLY A 44 -0.91 -27.63 -20.21
CA GLY A 44 -2.16 -28.25 -20.67
C GLY A 44 -2.70 -29.33 -19.70
N GLU A 45 -2.07 -29.50 -18.55
CA GLU A 45 -2.41 -30.48 -17.52
C GLU A 45 -1.93 -30.01 -16.15
N LYS A 46 -2.45 -30.61 -15.07
CA LYS A 46 -2.13 -30.18 -13.70
C LYS A 46 -0.66 -30.42 -13.36
N VAL A 47 0.01 -29.37 -12.90
CA VAL A 47 1.39 -29.37 -12.41
C VAL A 47 1.39 -29.02 -10.93
N ASP A 48 1.93 -29.92 -10.11
CA ASP A 48 2.06 -29.76 -8.66
C ASP A 48 3.54 -29.82 -8.26
N SER A 49 3.86 -29.44 -7.02
CA SER A 49 5.24 -29.33 -6.49
C SER A 49 6.05 -30.64 -6.48
N GLY A 50 5.40 -31.79 -6.65
CA GLY A 50 6.06 -33.11 -6.70
C GLY A 50 6.52 -33.55 -8.10
N VAL A 51 6.21 -32.79 -9.15
CA VAL A 51 6.55 -33.18 -10.54
C VAL A 51 7.98 -32.74 -10.89
N LYS A 52 8.78 -33.64 -11.49
CA LYS A 52 10.13 -33.30 -11.94
C LYS A 52 10.10 -32.26 -13.05
N LEU A 53 11.03 -31.30 -13.00
CA LEU A 53 11.17 -30.23 -14.00
C LEU A 53 11.29 -30.75 -15.44
N ALA A 54 11.98 -31.87 -15.66
CA ALA A 54 12.13 -32.48 -16.98
C ALA A 54 10.77 -32.93 -17.56
N ASP A 55 9.89 -33.48 -16.71
CA ASP A 55 8.57 -33.93 -17.13
C ASP A 55 7.65 -32.74 -17.41
N ILE A 56 7.74 -31.68 -16.60
CA ILE A 56 7.04 -30.41 -16.84
C ILE A 56 7.46 -29.81 -18.19
N PHE A 57 8.76 -29.78 -18.48
CA PHE A 57 9.28 -29.27 -19.74
C PHE A 57 8.80 -30.10 -20.94
N ALA A 58 8.80 -31.43 -20.81
CA ALA A 58 8.28 -32.32 -21.85
C ALA A 58 6.78 -32.06 -22.13
N LYS A 59 5.98 -31.87 -21.08
CA LYS A 59 4.54 -31.54 -21.17
C LYS A 59 4.30 -30.19 -21.84
N ILE A 60 5.04 -29.16 -21.42
CA ILE A 60 4.98 -27.83 -22.05
C ILE A 60 5.34 -27.93 -23.53
N LYS A 61 6.41 -28.65 -23.89
CA LYS A 61 6.81 -28.80 -25.29
C LYS A 61 5.77 -29.57 -26.11
N ALA A 62 5.16 -30.61 -25.53
CA ALA A 62 4.13 -31.40 -26.19
C ALA A 62 2.85 -30.58 -26.45
N ASN A 63 2.41 -29.78 -25.47
CA ASN A 63 1.24 -28.92 -25.59
C ASN A 63 1.48 -27.67 -26.48
N ASN A 64 2.74 -27.31 -26.70
CA ASN A 64 3.15 -26.13 -27.45
C ASN A 64 4.02 -26.49 -28.67
N PRO A 65 3.45 -27.03 -29.75
CA PRO A 65 4.19 -27.50 -30.93
C PRO A 65 4.88 -26.39 -31.74
N SER A 66 4.58 -25.12 -31.45
CA SER A 66 5.26 -23.97 -32.04
C SER A 66 5.48 -22.87 -31.01
N PHE A 67 6.47 -22.02 -31.26
CA PHE A 67 6.77 -20.87 -30.41
C PHE A 67 5.58 -19.88 -30.32
N LYS A 68 4.85 -19.69 -31.42
CA LYS A 68 3.63 -18.87 -31.42
C LYS A 68 2.56 -19.44 -30.49
N ARG A 69 2.39 -20.77 -30.47
CA ARG A 69 1.43 -21.44 -29.57
C ARG A 69 1.86 -21.32 -28.10
N LEU A 70 3.15 -21.45 -27.82
CA LEU A 70 3.70 -21.22 -26.49
C LEU A 70 3.38 -19.81 -25.98
N LEU A 71 3.64 -18.78 -26.79
CA LEU A 71 3.34 -17.40 -26.41
C LEU A 71 1.86 -17.18 -26.15
N LEU A 72 0.97 -17.70 -27.00
CA LEU A 72 -0.48 -17.59 -26.81
C LEU A 72 -0.95 -18.29 -25.53
N ASN A 73 -0.42 -19.47 -25.22
CA ASN A 73 -0.78 -20.22 -24.03
C ASN A 73 -0.24 -19.56 -22.76
N VAL A 74 0.97 -18.98 -22.80
CA VAL A 74 1.52 -18.18 -21.69
C VAL A 74 0.68 -16.93 -21.46
N ASP A 75 0.33 -16.21 -22.53
CA ASP A 75 -0.49 -15.00 -22.44
C ASP A 75 -1.87 -15.32 -21.87
N SER A 76 -2.53 -16.37 -22.38
CA SER A 76 -3.82 -16.83 -21.85
C SER A 76 -3.73 -17.32 -20.41
N ALA A 77 -2.67 -18.05 -20.03
CA ALA A 77 -2.52 -18.58 -18.67
C ALA A 77 -2.20 -17.48 -17.65
N THR A 78 -1.55 -16.40 -18.08
CA THR A 78 -1.17 -15.27 -17.21
C THR A 78 -2.15 -14.11 -17.22
N TYR A 79 -3.14 -14.10 -18.12
CA TYR A 79 -4.10 -13.01 -18.30
C TYR A 79 -4.84 -12.65 -17.01
N ASP A 80 -5.45 -13.65 -16.36
CA ASP A 80 -6.23 -13.45 -15.13
C ASP A 80 -5.33 -12.98 -13.97
N THR A 81 -4.15 -13.58 -13.83
CA THR A 81 -3.15 -13.22 -12.81
C THR A 81 -2.67 -11.78 -13.00
N ARG A 82 -2.32 -11.38 -14.23
CA ARG A 82 -1.89 -10.01 -14.51
C ARG A 82 -2.98 -9.01 -14.15
N LYS A 83 -4.23 -9.31 -14.50
CA LYS A 83 -5.37 -8.44 -14.18
C LYS A 83 -5.67 -8.38 -12.69
N SER A 84 -5.57 -9.51 -11.99
CA SER A 84 -5.71 -9.58 -10.53
C SER A 84 -4.64 -8.73 -9.83
N VAL A 85 -3.38 -8.86 -10.25
CA VAL A 85 -2.26 -8.08 -9.70
C VAL A 85 -2.42 -6.58 -9.98
N GLU A 86 -2.74 -6.19 -11.21
CA GLU A 86 -3.05 -4.80 -11.57
C GLU A 86 -4.15 -4.22 -10.67
N TRP A 87 -5.23 -4.97 -10.47
CA TRP A 87 -6.36 -4.53 -9.66
C TRP A 87 -6.02 -4.40 -8.17
N ASN A 88 -5.34 -5.40 -7.61
CA ASN A 88 -4.93 -5.39 -6.20
C ASN A 88 -3.97 -4.22 -5.91
N MET A 89 -3.03 -3.93 -6.81
CA MET A 89 -2.14 -2.78 -6.68
C MET A 89 -2.91 -1.46 -6.76
N ALA A 90 -3.83 -1.32 -7.71
CA ALA A 90 -4.65 -0.12 -7.85
C ALA A 90 -5.51 0.11 -6.58
N MET A 91 -6.10 -0.95 -6.04
CA MET A 91 -6.87 -0.91 -4.79
C MET A 91 -5.99 -0.51 -3.61
N MET A 92 -4.81 -1.13 -3.44
CA MET A 92 -3.88 -0.79 -2.37
C MET A 92 -3.42 0.67 -2.47
N ALA A 93 -3.11 1.15 -3.67
CA ALA A 93 -2.74 2.54 -3.89
C ALA A 93 -3.89 3.50 -3.54
N ALA A 94 -5.13 3.18 -3.94
CA ALA A 94 -6.30 3.94 -3.57
C ALA A 94 -6.53 3.96 -2.06
N TYR A 95 -6.38 2.81 -1.39
CA TYR A 95 -6.50 2.70 0.06
C TYR A 95 -5.42 3.52 0.78
N ALA A 96 -4.16 3.42 0.35
CA ALA A 96 -3.06 4.20 0.91
C ALA A 96 -3.30 5.71 0.76
N LYS A 97 -3.82 6.15 -0.40
CA LYS A 97 -4.23 7.54 -0.62
C LYS A 97 -5.31 7.99 0.37
N VAL A 98 -6.39 7.20 0.53
CA VAL A 98 -7.48 7.52 1.47
C VAL A 98 -6.96 7.62 2.91
N GLN A 99 -6.05 6.73 3.32
CA GLN A 99 -5.47 6.78 4.67
C GLN A 99 -4.56 8.00 4.85
N ALA A 100 -3.81 8.40 3.83
CA ALA A 100 -3.03 9.63 3.83
C ALA A 100 -3.93 10.88 3.94
N GLU A 101 -5.02 10.95 3.17
CA GLU A 101 -6.00 12.04 3.24
C GLU A 101 -6.60 12.15 4.63
N LYS A 102 -7.04 11.03 5.23
CA LYS A 102 -7.53 11.00 6.62
C LYS A 102 -6.49 11.46 7.63
N ALA A 103 -5.23 11.10 7.45
CA ALA A 103 -4.15 11.53 8.34
C ALA A 103 -3.93 13.05 8.22
N VAL A 104 -3.97 13.60 7.00
CA VAL A 104 -3.88 15.05 6.77
C VAL A 104 -5.05 15.78 7.43
N GLU A 105 -6.28 15.32 7.23
CA GLU A 105 -7.46 15.91 7.88
C GLU A 105 -7.39 15.82 9.41
N LYS A 106 -6.94 14.69 9.95
CA LYS A 106 -6.91 14.47 11.40
C LYS A 106 -5.76 15.19 12.10
N GLU A 107 -4.60 15.33 11.45
CA GLU A 107 -3.39 15.84 12.11
C GLU A 107 -2.97 17.23 11.63
N ILE A 108 -3.16 17.55 10.35
CA ILE A 108 -2.67 18.81 9.77
C ILE A 108 -3.76 19.88 9.83
N ALA A 109 -4.99 19.55 9.46
CA ALA A 109 -6.09 20.51 9.49
C ALA A 109 -6.33 21.16 10.86
N PRO A 110 -6.34 20.43 12.01
CA PRO A 110 -6.51 21.07 13.31
C PRO A 110 -5.30 21.94 13.70
N LYS A 111 -4.08 21.55 13.32
CA LYS A 111 -2.88 22.36 13.59
C LYS A 111 -2.90 23.67 12.80
N LEU A 112 -3.29 23.62 11.53
CA LEU A 112 -3.46 24.82 10.69
C LEU A 112 -4.51 25.76 11.28
N LYS A 113 -5.63 25.21 11.76
CA LYS A 113 -6.68 26.00 12.40
C LYS A 113 -6.17 26.71 13.66
N VAL A 114 -5.45 26.00 14.53
CA VAL A 114 -4.84 26.60 15.74
C VAL A 114 -3.86 27.71 15.38
N TYR A 115 -3.04 27.53 14.34
CA TYR A 115 -2.11 28.57 13.88
C TYR A 115 -2.84 29.80 13.32
N ALA A 116 -3.91 29.60 12.56
CA ALA A 116 -4.73 30.68 12.04
C ALA A 116 -5.39 31.48 13.17
N ASP A 117 -5.99 30.79 14.14
CA ASP A 117 -6.63 31.41 15.31
C ASP A 117 -5.61 32.23 16.14
N GLN A 118 -4.39 31.70 16.33
CA GLN A 118 -3.31 32.41 17.03
C GLN A 118 -2.81 33.65 16.28
N LEU A 119 -2.77 33.61 14.95
CA LEU A 119 -2.40 34.78 14.14
C LEU A 119 -3.47 35.86 14.20
N GLU A 120 -4.75 35.48 14.14
CA GLU A 120 -5.86 36.43 14.26
C GLU A 120 -5.83 37.12 15.64
N GLU A 121 -5.60 36.35 16.71
CA GLU A 121 -5.52 36.87 18.07
C GLU A 121 -4.33 37.82 18.27
N LYS A 122 -3.14 37.45 17.78
CA LYS A 122 -1.96 38.34 17.81
C LYS A 122 -2.17 39.61 17.00
N THR A 123 -2.87 39.53 15.87
CA THR A 123 -3.16 40.70 15.03
C THR A 123 -4.11 41.65 15.73
N LYS A 124 -5.16 41.13 16.39
CA LYS A 124 -6.05 41.95 17.25
C LYS A 124 -5.28 42.62 18.38
N GLN A 125 -4.43 41.87 19.10
CA GLN A 125 -3.61 42.43 20.18
C GLN A 125 -2.67 43.56 19.71
N VAL A 126 -2.10 43.43 18.50
CA VAL A 126 -1.25 44.48 17.91
C VAL A 126 -2.09 45.70 17.52
N ALA A 127 -3.27 45.49 16.92
CA ALA A 127 -4.18 46.58 16.57
C ALA A 127 -4.68 47.34 17.81
N ASP A 128 -5.03 46.61 18.87
CA ASP A 128 -5.48 47.18 20.14
C ASP A 128 -4.36 47.99 20.81
N LYS A 129 -3.14 47.44 20.86
CA LYS A 129 -1.95 48.18 21.37
C LYS A 129 -1.62 49.41 20.53
N ALA A 130 -1.77 49.34 19.21
CA ALA A 130 -1.54 50.48 18.33
C ALA A 130 -2.58 51.59 18.56
N ASN A 131 -3.84 51.22 18.78
CA ASN A 131 -4.90 52.16 19.13
C ASN A 131 -4.68 52.79 20.51
N GLU A 132 -4.23 52.03 21.51
CA GLU A 132 -3.85 52.56 22.82
C GLU A 132 -2.65 53.51 22.76
N MET A 133 -1.63 53.21 21.95
CA MET A 133 -0.49 54.12 21.78
C MET A 133 -0.91 55.40 21.06
N LYS A 134 -1.79 55.30 20.06
CA LYS A 134 -2.34 56.46 19.35
C LYS A 134 -3.20 57.33 20.27
N SER A 135 -4.03 56.75 21.13
CA SER A 135 -4.83 57.53 22.09
C SER A 135 -3.97 58.19 23.16
N ARG A 136 -2.85 57.58 23.56
CA ARG A 136 -1.86 58.19 24.48
C ARG A 136 -1.02 59.30 23.85
N LEU A 137 -0.84 59.32 22.53
CA LEU A 137 -0.08 60.36 21.81
C LEU A 137 -0.94 61.55 21.36
N VAL A 138 -2.27 61.41 21.36
CA VAL A 138 -3.24 62.46 20.97
C VAL A 138 -3.87 63.12 22.22
N SER A 139 -3.57 62.61 23.42
CA SER A 139 -3.77 63.28 24.72
C SER A 139 -2.56 64.10 25.11
#